data_AF-U6SNB6-F1
#
_entry.id   AF-U6SNB6-F1
#
_cell.length_a   1.000
_cell.length_b   1.000
_cell.length_c   1.000
_cell.angle_alpha   90.00
_cell.angle_beta   90.00
_cell.angle_gamma   90.00
#
_symmetry.space_group_name_H-M   'P 1'
#
loop_
_entity.id
_entity.type
_entity.pdbx_description
1 polymer ?
#
loop_
_entity_poly.entity_id
_entity_poly.type
_entity_poly.pdbx_seq_one_letter_code
_entity_poly.pdbx_strand_id
1 'polypeptide(L)'
;MNRGIVYFVGAGPGDKELLTLKGLRALREADVVVYDRLVNPVLLAETKESAKLIYCGKQPCKHTLHQEDIQKELLIHARKGKKVVRLKGGDPAVFGRVGEEAELLADNHVPYEIIPGITAGIAATMYAGVPITHREHSGSFAVVTGHTKTSDGKPDVEWKSLAESVSTIVFYMGVKHIRTIASELISNGKKADTPVMVSQWGTYSRQQTITGTLATIANLVEGQIQNPAIIVVGEVVKLRLKLNWFDNRMLHGKGILMPTSTVEEKEAAQHLRKLGADVYEHPKLTEYSTCLDNEVFEDIEHYEEIVFYSPKAVQAFLMEIGEREMGLRTLKACFYAKDDETKTALRNAGHLVQDWVSTHEWKRALVIGSEIELDQSFPLQATKWVNTAQRVTNGEVTALSRLMEEGHVNTLIITNENEAQKLIAFFKLTGQSTAEWSNKLRVICMGPAASKRLAEIGLIADHVLDEKSTPKEITLALADNVVLAKGS
;
A
#
# COMPACT_ATOMS: atom_id res chain seq x y z
N MET A 1 28.49 23.18 7.13
CA MET A 1 27.13 22.62 7.37
C MET A 1 27.01 21.36 6.54
N ASN A 2 26.62 20.23 7.14
CA ASN A 2 26.45 18.98 6.40
C ASN A 2 25.22 19.13 5.49
N ARG A 3 25.42 19.28 4.18
CA ARG A 3 24.31 19.41 3.23
C ARG A 3 23.60 18.06 3.09
N GLY A 4 22.27 18.09 3.03
CA GLY A 4 21.47 16.91 2.75
C GLY A 4 21.63 16.45 1.31
N ILE A 5 20.94 15.38 0.95
CA ILE A 5 20.97 14.77 -0.38
C ILE A 5 19.54 14.55 -0.87
N VAL A 6 19.33 14.75 -2.18
CA VAL A 6 18.05 14.44 -2.84
C VAL A 6 18.17 13.18 -3.70
N TYR A 7 17.31 12.21 -3.48
CA TYR A 7 17.18 11.01 -4.30
C TYR A 7 15.96 11.13 -5.21
N PHE A 8 16.16 11.12 -6.53
CA PHE A 8 15.07 10.96 -7.49
C PHE A 8 14.82 9.47 -7.69
N VAL A 9 13.68 8.97 -7.23
CA VAL A 9 13.39 7.53 -7.22
C VAL A 9 12.22 7.23 -8.14
N GLY A 10 12.45 6.35 -9.12
CA GLY A 10 11.38 5.75 -9.92
C GLY A 10 10.61 4.70 -9.12
N ALA A 11 9.32 4.95 -8.90
CA ALA A 11 8.42 4.09 -8.14
C ALA A 11 7.93 2.87 -8.93
N GLY A 12 8.19 2.81 -10.23
CA GLY A 12 7.58 1.82 -11.12
C GLY A 12 6.16 2.21 -11.55
N PRO A 13 5.53 1.41 -12.43
CA PRO A 13 4.26 1.75 -13.08
C PRO A 13 3.01 1.53 -12.20
N GLY A 14 3.14 0.77 -11.11
CA GLY A 14 2.01 0.36 -10.29
C GLY A 14 2.40 -0.71 -9.28
N ASP A 15 2.70 -1.93 -9.74
CA ASP A 15 3.11 -3.04 -8.89
C ASP A 15 4.30 -2.63 -7.98
N LYS A 16 4.11 -2.79 -6.67
CA LYS A 16 5.11 -2.42 -5.66
C LYS A 16 6.41 -3.21 -5.81
N GLU A 17 6.34 -4.43 -6.37
CA GLU A 17 7.51 -5.29 -6.58
C GLU A 17 8.36 -4.85 -7.78
N LEU A 18 7.88 -3.88 -8.58
CA LEU A 18 8.66 -3.23 -9.63
C LEU A 18 9.47 -2.02 -9.13
N LEU A 19 9.39 -1.69 -7.83
CA LEU A 19 10.33 -0.76 -7.19
C LEU A 19 11.71 -1.42 -7.11
N THR A 20 12.75 -0.67 -7.48
CA THR A 20 14.12 -1.19 -7.37
C THR A 20 14.55 -1.32 -5.92
N LEU A 21 15.40 -2.31 -5.60
CA LEU A 21 15.96 -2.47 -4.24
C LEU A 21 16.65 -1.20 -3.73
N LYS A 22 17.30 -0.47 -4.62
CA LYS A 22 17.94 0.82 -4.33
C LYS A 22 16.92 1.91 -4.02
N GLY A 23 15.81 1.95 -4.75
CA GLY A 23 14.68 2.84 -4.49
C GLY A 23 14.03 2.57 -3.13
N LEU A 24 13.79 1.30 -2.80
CA LEU A 24 13.25 0.90 -1.50
C LEU A 24 14.17 1.29 -0.34
N ARG A 25 15.48 1.08 -0.47
CA ARG A 25 16.46 1.51 0.54
C ARG A 25 16.44 3.02 0.74
N ALA A 26 16.46 3.81 -0.34
CA ALA A 26 16.39 5.26 -0.26
C ALA A 26 15.09 5.73 0.43
N LEU A 27 13.95 5.08 0.12
CA LEU A 27 12.64 5.39 0.69
C LEU A 27 12.57 5.13 2.19
N ARG A 28 13.13 4.00 2.66
CA ARG A 28 13.19 3.65 4.08
C ARG A 28 14.09 4.58 4.90
N GLU A 29 15.13 5.14 4.29
CA GLU A 29 16.06 6.06 4.97
C GLU A 29 15.61 7.53 4.95
N ALA A 30 14.65 7.88 4.10
CA ALA A 30 14.24 9.27 3.83
C ALA A 30 13.72 9.99 5.08
N ASP A 31 14.20 11.21 5.31
CA ASP A 31 13.60 12.13 6.28
C ASP A 31 12.35 12.83 5.72
N VAL A 32 12.33 13.03 4.40
CA VAL A 32 11.26 13.73 3.69
C VAL A 32 10.99 13.00 2.39
N VAL A 33 9.72 12.72 2.09
CA VAL A 33 9.29 12.11 0.83
C VAL A 33 8.34 13.04 0.10
N VAL A 34 8.77 13.52 -1.06
CA VAL A 34 8.03 14.38 -1.98
C VAL A 34 7.50 13.53 -3.12
N TYR A 35 6.20 13.26 -3.17
CA TYR A 35 5.65 12.21 -4.04
C TYR A 35 4.49 12.66 -4.93
N ASP A 36 4.37 12.03 -6.10
CA ASP A 36 3.32 12.31 -7.09
C ASP A 36 2.09 11.42 -6.95
N ARG A 37 1.00 11.81 -7.63
CA ARG A 37 -0.26 11.04 -7.71
C ARG A 37 -0.09 9.62 -8.21
N LEU A 38 0.82 9.36 -9.15
CA LEU A 38 0.95 8.04 -9.80
C LEU A 38 1.78 7.03 -9.00
N VAL A 39 2.34 7.44 -7.85
CA VAL A 39 3.06 6.54 -6.95
C VAL A 39 2.06 5.61 -6.28
N ASN A 40 2.34 4.30 -6.31
CA ASN A 40 1.55 3.31 -5.58
C ASN A 40 1.49 3.69 -4.09
N PRO A 41 0.28 3.90 -3.51
CA PRO A 41 0.13 4.32 -2.14
C PRO A 41 0.90 3.50 -1.10
N VAL A 42 0.99 2.17 -1.26
CA VAL A 42 1.63 1.32 -0.24
C VAL A 42 3.13 1.51 -0.12
N LEU A 43 3.78 2.12 -1.13
CA LEU A 43 5.19 2.48 -1.00
C LEU A 43 5.39 3.53 0.12
N LEU A 44 4.39 4.35 0.43
CA LEU A 44 4.50 5.35 1.49
C LEU A 44 4.54 4.70 2.89
N ALA A 45 3.99 3.50 3.04
CA ALA A 45 4.08 2.73 4.28
C ALA A 45 5.48 2.15 4.54
N GLU A 46 6.36 2.14 3.54
CA GLU A 46 7.77 1.74 3.69
C GLU A 46 8.64 2.87 4.27
N THR A 47 8.10 4.07 4.42
CA THR A 47 8.85 5.19 4.99
C THR A 47 9.04 5.00 6.49
N LYS A 48 10.16 5.49 7.02
CA LYS A 48 10.36 5.51 8.47
C LYS A 48 9.30 6.38 9.13
N GLU A 49 8.98 6.07 10.38
CA GLU A 49 7.91 6.72 11.13
C GLU A 49 8.04 8.26 11.19
N SER A 50 9.26 8.77 11.34
CA SER A 50 9.54 10.21 11.43
C SER A 50 9.59 10.92 10.07
N ALA A 51 9.33 10.22 8.96
CA ALA A 51 9.38 10.82 7.63
C ALA A 51 8.25 11.83 7.42
N LYS A 52 8.59 13.02 6.93
CA LYS A 52 7.61 14.01 6.46
C LYS A 52 7.17 13.64 5.05
N LEU A 53 5.86 13.49 4.83
CA LEU A 53 5.29 13.21 3.51
C LEU A 53 4.72 14.49 2.90
N ILE A 54 5.09 14.79 1.65
CA ILE A 54 4.68 15.99 0.91
C ILE A 54 4.08 15.54 -0.41
N TYR A 55 2.77 15.75 -0.56
CA TYR A 55 2.04 15.42 -1.78
C TYR A 55 2.17 16.52 -2.82
N CYS A 56 2.54 16.15 -4.05
CA CYS A 56 2.72 17.08 -5.17
C CYS A 56 1.73 16.89 -6.32
N GLY A 57 0.78 15.95 -6.18
CA GLY A 57 -0.17 15.66 -7.24
C GLY A 57 -1.33 16.67 -7.34
N LYS A 58 -1.96 16.71 -8.52
CA LYS A 58 -3.24 17.39 -8.73
C LYS A 58 -4.36 16.49 -8.19
N GLN A 59 -4.87 16.76 -6.99
CA GLN A 59 -6.15 16.22 -6.52
C GLN A 59 -7.25 17.25 -6.80
N PRO A 60 -8.46 16.83 -7.21
CA PRO A 60 -9.62 17.69 -7.05
C PRO A 60 -9.73 17.98 -5.54
N CYS A 61 -9.76 19.25 -5.14
CA CYS A 61 -9.90 19.75 -3.76
C CYS A 61 -8.63 19.98 -2.91
N LYS A 62 -7.39 19.77 -3.40
CA LYS A 62 -6.18 20.24 -2.70
C LYS A 62 -5.37 21.21 -3.56
N HIS A 63 -4.83 22.26 -2.92
CA HIS A 63 -3.95 23.23 -3.59
C HIS A 63 -2.84 22.49 -4.33
N THR A 64 -2.85 22.60 -5.66
CA THR A 64 -1.82 22.03 -6.52
C THR A 64 -0.53 22.78 -6.25
N LEU A 65 0.54 22.08 -5.87
CA LEU A 65 1.88 22.67 -5.87
C LEU A 65 2.29 22.88 -7.33
N HIS A 66 2.67 24.11 -7.68
CA HIS A 66 3.29 24.37 -8.97
C HIS A 66 4.67 23.68 -9.01
N GLN A 67 5.22 23.43 -10.20
CA GLN A 67 6.53 22.80 -10.33
C GLN A 67 7.62 23.52 -9.51
N GLU A 68 7.54 24.86 -9.48
CA GLU A 68 8.43 25.71 -8.69
C GLU A 68 8.32 25.44 -7.18
N ASP A 69 7.14 25.10 -6.68
CA ASP A 69 6.94 24.82 -5.26
C ASP A 69 7.50 23.45 -4.87
N ILE A 70 7.37 22.45 -5.75
CA ILE A 70 8.03 21.15 -5.59
C ILE A 70 9.55 21.36 -5.49
N GLN A 71 10.10 22.11 -6.44
CA GLN A 71 11.50 22.48 -6.50
C GLN A 71 11.99 23.22 -5.24
N LYS A 72 11.18 24.16 -4.72
CA LYS A 72 11.46 24.85 -3.45
C LYS A 72 11.51 23.87 -2.27
N GLU A 73 10.55 22.95 -2.15
CA GLU A 73 10.53 21.96 -1.07
C GLU A 73 11.79 21.08 -1.07
N LEU A 74 12.24 20.64 -2.25
CA LEU A 74 13.49 19.86 -2.40
C LEU A 74 14.69 20.65 -1.86
N LEU A 75 14.84 21.91 -2.28
CA LEU A 75 15.94 22.77 -1.84
C LEU A 75 15.89 23.07 -0.34
N ILE A 76 14.72 23.42 0.19
CA ILE A 76 14.53 23.76 1.61
C ILE A 76 14.95 22.60 2.48
N HIS A 77 14.47 21.39 2.19
CA HIS A 77 14.73 20.23 3.01
C HIS A 77 16.17 19.73 2.86
N ALA A 78 16.74 19.73 1.64
CA ALA A 78 18.14 19.35 1.45
C ALA A 78 19.10 20.33 2.14
N ARG A 79 18.83 21.65 2.10
CA ARG A 79 19.64 22.66 2.82
C ARG A 79 19.60 22.51 4.34
N LYS A 80 18.53 21.91 4.87
CA LYS A 80 18.41 21.55 6.30
C LYS A 80 19.15 20.25 6.66
N GLY A 81 19.96 19.70 5.77
CA GLY A 81 20.74 18.48 6.05
C GLY A 81 19.95 17.18 5.92
N LYS A 82 18.73 17.22 5.35
CA LYS A 82 17.83 16.06 5.28
C LYS A 82 18.11 15.16 4.08
N LYS A 83 17.88 13.86 4.24
CA LYS A 83 17.73 12.91 3.14
C LYS A 83 16.33 13.06 2.54
N VAL A 84 16.26 13.62 1.34
CA VAL A 84 14.99 13.88 0.65
C VAL A 84 14.81 12.86 -0.46
N VAL A 85 13.65 12.20 -0.52
CA VAL A 85 13.27 11.36 -1.66
C VAL A 85 12.20 12.07 -2.47
N ARG A 86 12.48 12.29 -3.76
CA ARG A 86 11.51 12.69 -4.78
C ARG A 86 11.00 11.42 -5.46
N LEU A 87 9.88 10.88 -4.98
CA LEU A 87 9.29 9.62 -5.44
C LEU A 87 8.34 9.87 -6.62
N LYS A 88 8.65 9.31 -7.79
CA LYS A 88 7.98 9.61 -9.06
C LYS A 88 7.43 8.34 -9.68
N GLY A 89 6.21 8.37 -10.22
CA GLY A 89 5.63 7.22 -10.92
C GLY A 89 6.44 6.84 -12.16
N GLY A 90 6.61 5.54 -12.41
CA GLY A 90 7.41 5.01 -13.51
C GLY A 90 8.91 5.23 -13.29
N ASP A 91 9.55 5.83 -14.30
CA ASP A 91 10.96 6.20 -14.29
C ASP A 91 11.11 7.74 -14.23
N PRO A 92 12.03 8.30 -13.43
CA PRO A 92 12.21 9.75 -13.32
C PRO A 92 12.55 10.45 -14.64
N ALA A 93 13.27 9.77 -15.54
CA ALA A 93 13.77 10.31 -16.80
C ALA A 93 12.74 10.24 -17.94
N VAL A 94 11.74 9.37 -17.87
CA VAL A 94 10.73 9.23 -18.94
C VAL A 94 9.52 10.11 -18.65
N PHE A 95 9.49 11.30 -19.25
CA PHE A 95 8.45 12.34 -19.05
C PHE A 95 8.21 12.73 -17.57
N GLY A 96 9.18 12.43 -16.69
CA GLY A 96 9.11 12.72 -15.27
C GLY A 96 9.68 14.09 -14.88
N ARG A 97 10.30 14.84 -15.81
CA ARG A 97 10.91 16.16 -15.56
C ARG A 97 12.10 16.14 -14.57
N VAL A 98 12.74 15.00 -14.38
CA VAL A 98 13.92 14.89 -13.49
C VAL A 98 15.07 15.81 -13.91
N GLY A 99 15.23 16.07 -15.21
CA GLY A 99 16.29 16.97 -15.71
C GLY A 99 16.14 18.38 -15.15
N GLU A 100 14.94 18.97 -15.26
CA GLU A 100 14.63 20.29 -14.71
C GLU A 100 14.79 20.34 -13.18
N GLU A 101 14.40 19.28 -12.47
CA GLU A 101 14.55 19.19 -11.02
C GLU A 101 16.02 19.03 -10.60
N ALA A 102 16.82 18.27 -11.34
CA ALA A 102 18.24 18.02 -11.06
C ALA A 102 19.14 19.21 -11.40
N GLU A 103 18.88 19.90 -12.51
CA GLU A 103 19.60 21.14 -12.90
C GLU A 103 19.51 22.19 -11.79
N LEU A 104 18.31 22.41 -11.26
CA LEU A 104 18.11 23.32 -10.12
C LEU A 104 18.96 22.94 -8.90
N LEU A 105 19.03 21.64 -8.57
CA LEU A 105 19.84 21.18 -7.44
C LEU A 105 21.33 21.37 -7.70
N ALA A 106 21.78 21.12 -8.93
CA ALA A 106 23.16 21.35 -9.37
C ALA A 106 23.55 22.82 -9.24
N ASP A 107 22.75 23.75 -9.76
CA ASP A 107 22.96 25.19 -9.67
C ASP A 107 23.05 25.68 -8.22
N ASN A 108 22.28 25.05 -7.33
CA ASN A 108 22.27 25.34 -5.91
C ASN A 108 23.27 24.50 -5.10
N HIS A 109 24.13 23.73 -5.77
CA HIS A 109 25.19 22.91 -5.18
C HIS A 109 24.66 21.92 -4.12
N VAL A 110 23.48 21.36 -4.35
CA VAL A 110 22.86 20.33 -3.52
C VAL A 110 23.18 18.95 -4.12
N PRO A 111 23.79 18.03 -3.35
CA PRO A 111 24.01 16.66 -3.80
C PRO A 111 22.70 15.98 -4.18
N TYR A 112 22.70 15.25 -5.29
CA TYR A 112 21.56 14.43 -5.69
C TYR A 112 22.00 13.13 -6.34
N GLU A 113 21.08 12.17 -6.35
CA GLU A 113 21.26 10.88 -6.98
C GLU A 113 19.97 10.50 -7.73
N ILE A 114 20.11 10.01 -8.97
CA ILE A 114 18.99 9.53 -9.77
C ILE A 114 18.99 8.00 -9.73
N ILE A 115 17.90 7.44 -9.23
CA ILE A 115 17.65 6.00 -9.14
C ILE A 115 16.56 5.66 -10.18
N PRO A 116 16.93 5.04 -11.31
CA PRO A 116 15.98 4.65 -12.35
C PRO A 116 14.89 3.71 -11.81
N GLY A 117 13.73 3.74 -12.47
CA GLY A 117 12.60 2.88 -12.20
C GLY A 117 12.14 2.15 -13.46
N ILE A 118 11.23 1.20 -13.29
CA ILE A 118 10.60 0.53 -14.42
C ILE A 118 9.56 1.46 -15.03
N THR A 119 9.71 1.79 -16.32
CA THR A 119 8.80 2.72 -17.00
C THR A 119 7.52 2.04 -17.51
N ALA A 120 6.40 2.77 -17.47
CA ALA A 120 5.09 2.23 -17.83
C ALA A 120 5.01 1.78 -19.30
N GLY A 121 5.69 2.47 -20.20
CA GLY A 121 5.73 2.16 -21.63
C GLY A 121 6.43 0.84 -21.97
N ILE A 122 7.11 0.23 -21.02
CA ILE A 122 7.66 -1.14 -21.13
C ILE A 122 6.81 -2.10 -20.30
N ALA A 123 6.62 -1.79 -19.01
CA ALA A 123 5.98 -2.74 -18.10
C ALA A 123 4.49 -2.92 -18.38
N ALA A 124 3.73 -1.84 -18.60
CA ALA A 124 2.29 -1.96 -18.89
C ALA A 124 2.05 -2.77 -20.18
N THR A 125 2.92 -2.63 -21.17
CA THR A 125 2.81 -3.38 -22.43
C THR A 125 3.14 -4.84 -22.23
N MET A 126 4.23 -5.15 -21.50
CA MET A 126 4.61 -6.53 -21.19
C MET A 126 3.58 -7.26 -20.31
N TYR A 127 2.99 -6.57 -19.33
CA TYR A 127 1.89 -7.09 -18.52
C TYR A 127 0.58 -7.18 -19.33
N ALA A 128 0.48 -6.49 -20.45
CA ALA A 128 -0.59 -6.71 -21.43
C ALA A 128 -0.22 -7.74 -22.52
N GLY A 129 0.88 -8.48 -22.39
CA GLY A 129 1.30 -9.48 -23.38
C GLY A 129 1.79 -8.88 -24.71
N VAL A 130 2.20 -7.61 -24.72
CA VAL A 130 2.72 -6.91 -25.91
C VAL A 130 4.17 -6.49 -25.67
N PRO A 131 5.15 -7.20 -26.26
CA PRO A 131 6.53 -6.77 -26.21
C PRO A 131 6.75 -5.53 -27.09
N ILE A 132 7.56 -4.58 -26.63
CA ILE A 132 7.87 -3.35 -27.39
C ILE A 132 8.74 -3.61 -28.64
N THR A 133 9.50 -4.70 -28.61
CA THR A 133 10.37 -5.14 -29.71
C THR A 133 10.16 -6.62 -29.95
N HIS A 134 10.24 -7.04 -31.20
CA HIS A 134 10.17 -8.45 -31.58
C HIS A 134 10.90 -8.62 -32.90
N ARG A 135 11.76 -9.64 -33.03
CA ARG A 135 12.66 -9.80 -34.18
C ARG A 135 11.93 -9.73 -35.53
N GLU A 136 10.72 -10.28 -35.61
CA GLU A 136 9.93 -10.34 -36.84
C GLU A 136 8.96 -9.17 -37.02
N HIS A 137 8.69 -8.37 -35.98
CA HIS A 137 7.61 -7.37 -35.98
C HIS A 137 8.04 -5.95 -35.65
N SER A 138 9.17 -5.76 -34.96
CA SER A 138 9.63 -4.46 -34.49
C SER A 138 11.12 -4.46 -34.19
N GLY A 139 11.89 -3.85 -35.09
CA GLY A 139 13.33 -3.58 -34.93
C GLY A 139 13.63 -2.20 -34.35
N SER A 140 12.62 -1.32 -34.27
CA SER A 140 12.74 0.03 -33.70
C SER A 140 11.48 0.38 -32.90
N PHE A 141 11.66 1.15 -31.83
CA PHE A 141 10.54 1.73 -31.10
C PHE A 141 10.82 3.18 -30.72
N ALA A 142 9.75 3.97 -30.57
CA ALA A 142 9.81 5.33 -30.08
C ALA A 142 8.84 5.54 -28.91
N VAL A 143 9.26 6.38 -27.97
CA VAL A 143 8.46 6.78 -26.82
C VAL A 143 8.14 8.27 -26.97
N VAL A 144 6.85 8.61 -26.98
CA VAL A 144 6.37 9.96 -27.29
C VAL A 144 5.29 10.39 -26.30
N THR A 145 5.14 11.71 -26.14
CA THR A 145 4.06 12.28 -25.33
C THR A 145 2.88 12.64 -26.25
N GLY A 146 1.69 12.21 -25.88
CA GLY A 146 0.43 12.57 -26.53
C GLY A 146 -0.15 13.90 -26.05
N HIS A 147 0.58 14.63 -25.20
CA HIS A 147 0.19 15.92 -24.65
C HIS A 147 1.39 16.85 -24.57
N THR A 148 1.19 18.12 -24.97
CA THR A 148 2.25 19.14 -24.90
C THR A 148 1.73 20.44 -24.29
N LYS A 149 2.63 21.44 -24.21
CA LYS A 149 2.32 22.80 -23.73
C LYS A 149 1.62 23.68 -24.77
N THR A 150 1.25 23.16 -25.95
CA THR A 150 0.51 23.96 -26.95
C THR A 150 -0.84 24.41 -26.40
N SER A 151 -1.40 25.48 -26.97
CA SER A 151 -2.69 26.05 -26.51
C SER A 151 -3.86 25.07 -26.61
N ASP A 152 -3.81 24.10 -27.52
CA ASP A 152 -4.79 23.03 -27.67
C ASP A 152 -4.38 21.71 -26.99
N GLY A 153 -3.17 21.66 -26.41
CA GLY A 153 -2.60 20.50 -25.71
C GLY A 153 -2.26 19.30 -26.58
N LYS A 154 -2.32 19.44 -27.92
CA LYS A 154 -2.08 18.34 -28.86
C LYS A 154 -0.61 17.90 -28.88
N PRO A 155 -0.32 16.67 -29.31
CA PRO A 155 1.06 16.21 -29.51
C PRO A 155 1.76 17.05 -30.58
N ASP A 156 2.92 17.61 -30.24
CA ASP A 156 3.85 18.31 -31.14
C ASP A 156 5.05 17.39 -31.39
N VAL A 157 4.94 16.56 -32.42
CA VAL A 157 5.91 15.52 -32.78
C VAL A 157 6.05 15.44 -34.29
N GLU A 158 7.19 14.96 -34.77
CA GLU A 158 7.44 14.72 -36.20
C GLU A 158 6.65 13.51 -36.71
N TRP A 159 5.36 13.73 -37.00
CA TRP A 159 4.39 12.68 -37.36
C TRP A 159 4.83 11.82 -38.53
N LYS A 160 5.41 12.44 -39.56
CA LYS A 160 5.88 11.73 -40.75
C LYS A 160 6.98 10.73 -40.42
N SER A 161 7.99 11.15 -39.67
CA SER A 161 9.08 10.26 -39.25
C SER A 161 8.58 9.14 -38.35
N LEU A 162 7.65 9.43 -37.43
CA LEU A 162 7.02 8.40 -36.59
C LEU A 162 6.24 7.38 -37.43
N ALA A 163 5.49 7.82 -38.43
CA ALA A 163 4.68 6.96 -39.27
C ALA A 163 5.53 6.07 -40.20
N GLU A 164 6.58 6.62 -40.81
CA GLU A 164 7.38 5.94 -41.84
C GLU A 164 8.54 5.11 -41.26
N SER A 165 9.17 5.54 -40.16
CA SER A 165 10.46 5.00 -39.72
C SER A 165 10.41 4.15 -38.45
N VAL A 166 9.33 4.23 -37.66
CA VAL A 166 9.23 3.57 -36.36
C VAL A 166 8.25 2.40 -36.42
N SER A 167 8.74 1.19 -36.09
CA SER A 167 7.88 0.00 -36.09
C SER A 167 6.84 0.04 -34.97
N THR A 168 7.27 0.31 -33.74
CA THR A 168 6.41 0.38 -32.56
C THR A 168 6.45 1.77 -31.91
N ILE A 169 5.31 2.42 -31.76
CA ILE A 169 5.21 3.75 -31.16
C ILE A 169 4.45 3.64 -29.85
N VAL A 170 5.03 4.14 -28.76
CA VAL A 170 4.43 4.14 -27.42
C VAL A 170 4.11 5.56 -27.01
N PHE A 171 2.82 5.90 -26.89
CA PHE A 171 2.36 7.20 -26.43
C PHE A 171 2.01 7.18 -24.95
N TYR A 172 2.57 8.15 -24.22
CA TYR A 172 2.19 8.52 -22.85
C TYR A 172 1.18 9.66 -22.90
N MET A 173 0.29 9.77 -21.90
CA MET A 173 -0.62 10.93 -21.76
C MET A 173 -1.50 11.18 -23.01
N GLY A 174 -1.74 10.16 -23.83
CA GLY A 174 -2.38 10.32 -25.14
C GLY A 174 -3.89 10.08 -25.17
N VAL A 175 -4.51 9.58 -24.10
CA VAL A 175 -5.93 9.14 -24.10
C VAL A 175 -6.86 10.22 -24.62
N LYS A 176 -6.72 11.46 -24.12
CA LYS A 176 -7.55 12.61 -24.55
C LYS A 176 -7.42 12.91 -26.04
N HIS A 177 -6.27 12.64 -26.63
CA HIS A 177 -5.92 12.99 -28.02
C HIS A 177 -5.84 11.75 -28.93
N ILE A 178 -6.36 10.60 -28.51
CA ILE A 178 -6.21 9.35 -29.27
C ILE A 178 -6.77 9.43 -30.69
N ARG A 179 -7.87 10.16 -30.89
CA ARG A 179 -8.45 10.39 -32.22
C ARG A 179 -7.50 11.18 -33.12
N THR A 180 -6.86 12.22 -32.58
CA THR A 180 -5.84 13.01 -33.28
C THR A 180 -4.60 12.18 -33.58
N ILE A 181 -4.10 11.41 -32.61
CA ILE A 181 -2.93 10.52 -32.79
C ILE A 181 -3.21 9.55 -33.94
N ALA A 182 -4.39 8.94 -33.97
CA ALA A 182 -4.77 8.01 -35.02
C ALA A 182 -4.86 8.68 -36.40
N SER A 183 -5.52 9.85 -36.50
CA SER A 183 -5.68 10.56 -37.76
C SER A 183 -4.33 11.03 -38.31
N GLU A 184 -3.46 11.59 -37.48
CA GLU A 184 -2.14 12.08 -37.90
C GLU A 184 -1.25 10.94 -38.42
N LEU A 185 -1.21 9.79 -37.72
CA LEU A 185 -0.43 8.65 -38.19
C LEU A 185 -0.95 8.10 -39.54
N ILE A 186 -2.27 8.06 -39.74
CA ILE A 186 -2.86 7.62 -41.01
C ILE A 186 -2.55 8.61 -42.13
N SER A 187 -2.77 9.90 -41.90
CA SER A 187 -2.50 10.96 -42.87
C SER A 187 -1.02 11.04 -43.28
N ASN A 188 -0.11 10.58 -42.42
CA ASN A 188 1.32 10.51 -42.67
C ASN A 188 1.81 9.12 -43.15
N GLY A 189 0.90 8.23 -43.59
CA GLY A 189 1.25 7.01 -44.31
C GLY A 189 1.20 5.70 -43.51
N LYS A 190 0.86 5.72 -42.22
CA LYS A 190 0.60 4.48 -41.47
C LYS A 190 -0.72 3.87 -41.93
N LYS A 191 -0.78 2.55 -42.12
CA LYS A 191 -2.01 1.90 -42.59
C LYS A 191 -3.11 1.98 -41.53
N ALA A 192 -4.36 2.23 -41.94
CA ALA A 192 -5.49 2.38 -41.02
C ALA A 192 -5.81 1.10 -40.22
N ASP A 193 -5.41 -0.07 -40.73
CA ASP A 193 -5.53 -1.38 -40.09
C ASP A 193 -4.35 -1.71 -39.14
N THR A 194 -3.37 -0.80 -39.00
CA THR A 194 -2.25 -0.99 -38.06
C THR A 194 -2.80 -1.25 -36.66
N PRO A 195 -2.38 -2.34 -35.99
CA PRO A 195 -2.84 -2.68 -34.65
C PRO A 195 -2.50 -1.62 -33.60
N VAL A 196 -3.43 -1.39 -32.69
CA VAL A 196 -3.27 -0.48 -31.54
C VAL A 196 -3.75 -1.17 -30.26
N MET A 197 -3.02 -0.96 -29.17
CA MET A 197 -3.40 -1.32 -27.82
C MET A 197 -3.48 -0.06 -26.96
N VAL A 198 -4.47 0.03 -26.08
CA VAL A 198 -4.49 0.99 -24.97
C VAL A 198 -4.61 0.22 -23.67
N SER A 199 -3.67 0.43 -22.75
CA SER A 199 -3.63 -0.25 -21.46
C SER A 199 -3.66 0.78 -20.33
N GLN A 200 -4.73 0.75 -19.54
CA GLN A 200 -4.95 1.59 -18.36
C GLN A 200 -4.51 0.87 -17.09
N TRP A 201 -3.96 1.62 -16.13
CA TRP A 201 -3.51 1.10 -14.82
C TRP A 201 -2.58 -0.11 -14.97
N GLY A 202 -1.62 -0.01 -15.88
CA GLY A 202 -0.69 -1.10 -16.16
C GLY A 202 -0.05 -1.67 -14.89
N THR A 203 0.09 -3.00 -14.84
CA THR A 203 0.64 -3.79 -13.73
C THR A 203 -0.23 -3.93 -12.47
N TYR A 204 -1.33 -3.18 -12.33
CA TYR A 204 -2.32 -3.43 -11.27
C TYR A 204 -3.27 -4.57 -11.67
N SER A 205 -3.87 -5.26 -10.69
CA SER A 205 -4.95 -6.22 -10.96
C SER A 205 -6.14 -5.55 -11.66
N ARG A 206 -6.36 -4.25 -11.47
CA ARG A 206 -7.39 -3.48 -12.19
C ARG A 206 -6.99 -3.02 -13.60
N GLN A 207 -5.89 -3.54 -14.16
CA GLN A 207 -5.46 -3.23 -15.52
C GLN A 207 -6.58 -3.51 -16.51
N GLN A 208 -6.86 -2.55 -17.38
CA GLN A 208 -7.80 -2.70 -18.48
C GLN A 208 -7.09 -2.48 -19.80
N THR A 209 -7.20 -3.44 -20.71
CA THR A 209 -6.52 -3.41 -22.00
C THR A 209 -7.54 -3.56 -23.12
N ILE A 210 -7.58 -2.57 -24.02
CA ILE A 210 -8.40 -2.58 -25.23
C ILE A 210 -7.49 -2.61 -26.45
N THR A 211 -7.79 -3.48 -27.40
CA THR A 211 -7.08 -3.56 -28.69
C THR A 211 -8.02 -3.23 -29.83
N GLY A 212 -7.46 -2.64 -30.89
CA GLY A 212 -8.16 -2.33 -32.13
C GLY A 212 -7.14 -1.99 -33.22
N THR A 213 -7.53 -1.11 -34.13
CA THR A 213 -6.66 -0.57 -35.17
C THR A 213 -6.64 0.96 -35.09
N LEU A 214 -5.74 1.62 -35.83
CA LEU A 214 -5.76 3.08 -35.91
C LEU A 214 -7.14 3.62 -36.32
N ALA A 215 -7.85 2.94 -37.23
CA ALA A 215 -9.20 3.33 -37.64
C ALA A 215 -10.26 3.22 -36.53
N THR A 216 -10.12 2.29 -35.59
CA THR A 216 -11.21 1.92 -34.66
C THR A 216 -10.95 2.29 -33.21
N ILE A 217 -9.67 2.39 -32.81
CA ILE A 217 -9.29 2.42 -31.39
C ILE A 217 -9.89 3.61 -30.64
N ALA A 218 -9.99 4.78 -31.27
CA ALA A 218 -10.54 5.98 -30.64
C ALA A 218 -11.99 5.79 -30.19
N ASN A 219 -12.80 5.06 -30.97
CA ASN A 219 -14.20 4.77 -30.61
C ASN A 219 -14.28 3.65 -29.56
N LEU A 220 -13.40 2.65 -29.65
CA LEU A 220 -13.41 1.51 -28.71
C LEU A 220 -13.06 1.92 -27.27
N VAL A 221 -12.20 2.93 -27.10
CA VAL A 221 -11.78 3.37 -25.76
C VAL A 221 -12.64 4.48 -25.18
N GLU A 222 -13.54 5.07 -25.99
CA GLU A 222 -14.39 6.18 -25.57
C GLU A 222 -15.32 5.77 -24.44
N GLY A 223 -15.28 6.50 -23.32
CA GLY A 223 -16.04 6.18 -22.10
C GLY A 223 -15.55 4.97 -21.31
N GLN A 224 -14.66 4.13 -21.86
CA GLN A 224 -14.17 2.91 -21.23
C GLN A 224 -12.80 3.07 -20.57
N ILE A 225 -11.90 3.84 -21.18
CA ILE A 225 -10.53 4.04 -20.68
C ILE A 225 -10.31 5.48 -20.22
N GLN A 226 -9.67 5.62 -19.07
CA GLN A 226 -9.24 6.91 -18.52
C GLN A 226 -7.74 6.94 -18.26
N ASN A 227 -7.22 8.11 -17.87
CA ASN A 227 -5.83 8.23 -17.45
C ASN A 227 -5.61 7.63 -16.05
N PRO A 228 -4.44 7.03 -15.76
CA PRO A 228 -3.27 6.88 -16.63
C PRO A 228 -3.39 5.64 -17.56
N ALA A 229 -3.04 5.82 -18.84
CA ALA A 229 -2.95 4.72 -19.80
C ALA A 229 -1.79 4.92 -20.79
N ILE A 230 -1.32 3.82 -21.34
CA ILE A 230 -0.30 3.74 -22.40
C ILE A 230 -0.96 3.30 -23.70
N ILE A 231 -0.66 3.99 -24.80
CA ILE A 231 -1.11 3.60 -26.15
C ILE A 231 0.09 3.03 -26.89
N VAL A 232 -0.06 1.87 -27.50
CA VAL A 232 0.97 1.21 -28.32
C VAL A 232 0.43 1.01 -29.73
N VAL A 233 1.14 1.51 -30.72
CA VAL A 233 0.81 1.37 -32.15
C VAL A 233 1.89 0.53 -32.82
N GLY A 234 1.53 -0.62 -33.39
CA GLY A 234 2.48 -1.46 -34.12
C GLY A 234 2.09 -2.93 -34.16
N GLU A 235 2.75 -3.69 -35.05
CA GLU A 235 2.46 -5.11 -35.30
C GLU A 235 2.63 -6.01 -34.08
N VAL A 236 3.48 -5.61 -33.13
CA VAL A 236 3.70 -6.32 -31.86
C VAL A 236 2.41 -6.51 -31.04
N VAL A 237 1.40 -5.66 -31.22
CA VAL A 237 0.11 -5.79 -30.53
C VAL A 237 -0.59 -7.11 -30.87
N LYS A 238 -0.38 -7.67 -32.07
CA LYS A 238 -0.94 -8.97 -32.47
C LYS A 238 -0.47 -10.13 -31.57
N LEU A 239 0.70 -10.00 -30.95
CA LEU A 239 1.25 -11.01 -30.06
C LEU A 239 0.43 -11.18 -28.76
N ARG A 240 -0.36 -10.18 -28.37
CA ARG A 240 -1.21 -10.25 -27.17
C ARG A 240 -2.10 -11.48 -27.16
N LEU A 241 -2.64 -11.86 -28.32
CA LEU A 241 -3.50 -13.05 -28.43
C LEU A 241 -2.82 -14.34 -27.94
N LYS A 242 -1.48 -14.41 -28.04
CA LYS A 242 -0.68 -15.57 -27.63
C LYS A 242 -0.02 -15.38 -26.27
N LEU A 243 0.33 -14.14 -25.92
CA LEU A 243 1.18 -13.82 -24.78
C LEU A 243 0.41 -13.22 -23.60
N ASN A 244 -0.92 -13.18 -23.62
CA ASN A 244 -1.68 -12.64 -22.51
C ASN A 244 -1.62 -13.57 -21.26
N TRP A 245 -0.83 -13.16 -20.26
CA TRP A 245 -0.53 -13.96 -19.05
C TRP A 245 -1.02 -13.32 -17.74
N PHE A 246 -1.52 -12.09 -17.81
CA PHE A 246 -1.76 -11.26 -16.61
C PHE A 246 -3.24 -10.98 -16.38
N ASP A 247 -3.95 -10.39 -17.36
CA ASP A 247 -5.34 -9.97 -17.17
C ASP A 247 -6.39 -11.06 -17.44
N ASN A 248 -5.96 -12.33 -17.53
CA ASN A 248 -6.79 -13.53 -17.62
C ASN A 248 -6.84 -14.35 -16.32
N ARG A 249 -6.29 -13.81 -15.22
CA ARG A 249 -6.23 -14.51 -13.94
C ARG A 249 -7.56 -14.45 -13.18
N MET A 250 -7.80 -15.44 -12.33
CA MET A 250 -9.07 -15.65 -11.64
C MET A 250 -9.54 -14.46 -10.80
N LEU A 251 -8.61 -13.77 -10.13
CA LEU A 251 -8.90 -12.63 -9.26
C LEU A 251 -8.52 -11.29 -9.90
N HIS A 252 -8.49 -11.22 -11.23
CA HIS A 252 -8.29 -9.97 -11.95
C HIS A 252 -9.33 -8.92 -11.51
N GLY A 253 -8.89 -7.68 -11.34
CA GLY A 253 -9.71 -6.57 -10.86
C GLY A 253 -10.01 -6.58 -9.35
N LYS A 254 -9.48 -7.55 -8.59
CA LYS A 254 -9.64 -7.59 -7.13
C LYS A 254 -8.53 -6.82 -6.44
N GLY A 255 -8.92 -5.78 -5.72
CA GLY A 255 -8.06 -5.02 -4.82
C GLY A 255 -8.48 -5.32 -3.39
N ILE A 256 -7.64 -6.08 -2.68
CA ILE A 256 -7.99 -6.72 -1.42
C ILE A 256 -7.17 -6.08 -0.30
N LEU A 257 -7.83 -5.50 0.68
CA LEU A 257 -7.22 -5.13 1.96
C LEU A 257 -7.37 -6.31 2.91
N MET A 258 -6.26 -6.82 3.42
CA MET A 258 -6.23 -8.01 4.26
C MET A 258 -5.14 -7.84 5.32
N PRO A 259 -5.49 -7.42 6.55
CA PRO A 259 -4.58 -7.42 7.67
C PRO A 259 -4.01 -8.85 7.87
N THR A 260 -2.70 -8.96 8.15
CA THR A 260 -2.05 -10.26 8.36
C THR A 260 -1.03 -10.17 9.49
N SER A 261 -0.99 -11.21 10.29
CA SER A 261 -0.18 -11.32 11.50
C SER A 261 0.47 -12.69 11.66
N THR A 262 -0.17 -13.75 11.17
CA THR A 262 0.37 -15.12 11.21
C THR A 262 1.05 -15.51 9.90
N VAL A 263 1.73 -16.66 9.90
CA VAL A 263 2.37 -17.20 8.69
C VAL A 263 1.30 -17.65 7.68
N GLU A 264 0.26 -18.31 8.17
CA GLU A 264 -0.86 -18.84 7.37
C GLU A 264 -1.60 -17.71 6.63
N GLU A 265 -1.81 -16.57 7.30
CA GLU A 265 -2.46 -15.40 6.69
C GLU A 265 -1.61 -14.79 5.59
N LYS A 266 -0.28 -14.75 5.78
CA LYS A 266 0.66 -14.27 4.74
C LYS A 266 0.72 -15.24 3.56
N GLU A 267 0.67 -16.54 3.81
CA GLU A 267 0.57 -17.55 2.76
C GLU A 267 -0.75 -17.43 1.98
N ALA A 268 -1.86 -17.18 2.66
CA ALA A 268 -3.15 -16.91 2.03
C ALA A 268 -3.09 -15.63 1.17
N ALA A 269 -2.53 -14.53 1.68
CA ALA A 269 -2.32 -13.30 0.91
C ALA A 269 -1.47 -13.54 -0.35
N GLN A 270 -0.37 -14.32 -0.24
CA GLN A 270 0.45 -14.70 -1.38
C GLN A 270 -0.31 -15.57 -2.39
N HIS A 271 -1.14 -16.50 -1.91
CA HIS A 271 -1.98 -17.33 -2.78
C HIS A 271 -2.93 -16.47 -3.62
N LEU A 272 -3.62 -15.50 -2.99
CA LEU A 272 -4.52 -14.58 -3.69
C LEU A 272 -3.78 -13.71 -4.73
N ARG A 273 -2.56 -13.25 -4.43
CA ARG A 273 -1.70 -12.54 -5.42
C ARG A 273 -1.35 -13.41 -6.63
N LYS A 274 -0.99 -14.68 -6.40
CA LYS A 274 -0.70 -15.64 -7.49
C LYS A 274 -1.92 -15.83 -8.40
N LEU A 275 -3.12 -15.74 -7.84
CA LEU A 275 -4.39 -15.77 -8.57
C LEU A 275 -4.78 -14.44 -9.23
N GLY A 276 -3.94 -13.40 -9.13
CA GLY A 276 -4.10 -12.13 -9.85
C GLY A 276 -4.70 -10.97 -9.07
N ALA A 277 -4.92 -11.10 -7.75
CA ALA A 277 -5.38 -10.00 -6.92
C ALA A 277 -4.24 -9.06 -6.51
N ASP A 278 -4.54 -7.77 -6.34
CA ASP A 278 -3.70 -6.85 -5.61
C ASP A 278 -4.04 -6.98 -4.12
N VAL A 279 -3.17 -7.64 -3.35
CA VAL A 279 -3.39 -7.84 -1.90
C VAL A 279 -2.53 -6.87 -1.10
N TYR A 280 -3.17 -6.09 -0.24
CA TYR A 280 -2.58 -5.08 0.62
C TYR A 280 -2.63 -5.57 2.07
N GLU A 281 -1.47 -5.91 2.64
CA GLU A 281 -1.31 -6.42 4.02
C GLU A 281 -1.30 -5.27 5.03
N HIS A 282 -2.44 -4.60 5.22
CA HIS A 282 -2.61 -3.37 5.99
C HIS A 282 -4.00 -3.35 6.70
N PRO A 283 -4.19 -2.57 7.79
CA PRO A 283 -3.21 -1.70 8.43
C PRO A 283 -2.12 -2.45 9.18
N LYS A 284 -0.92 -1.86 9.21
CA LYS A 284 0.19 -2.25 10.08
C LYS A 284 0.24 -1.34 11.29
N LEU A 285 0.07 -1.93 12.47
CA LEU A 285 0.28 -1.25 13.74
C LEU A 285 1.70 -1.52 14.22
N THR A 286 2.41 -0.47 14.61
CA THR A 286 3.73 -0.60 15.23
C THR A 286 3.54 -0.65 16.74
N GLU A 287 3.96 -1.76 17.34
CA GLU A 287 4.02 -1.90 18.80
C GLU A 287 5.28 -1.22 19.34
N TYR A 288 5.16 -0.58 20.49
CA TYR A 288 6.29 -0.08 21.26
C TYR A 288 6.06 -0.34 22.74
N SER A 289 7.15 -0.62 23.45
CA SER A 289 7.13 -0.79 24.90
C SER A 289 6.94 0.54 25.59
N THR A 290 6.17 0.53 26.66
CA THR A 290 5.90 1.67 27.54
C THR A 290 6.45 1.36 28.92
N CYS A 291 7.06 2.37 29.54
CA CYS A 291 7.59 2.22 30.89
C CYS A 291 6.46 2.17 31.92
N LEU A 292 6.73 1.55 33.07
CA LEU A 292 5.83 1.61 34.21
C LEU A 292 5.86 3.03 34.81
N ASP A 293 4.68 3.63 35.00
CA ASP A 293 4.59 4.97 35.60
C ASP A 293 5.19 4.96 37.01
N ASN A 294 5.93 6.02 37.35
CA ASN A 294 6.62 6.11 38.65
C ASN A 294 5.65 6.02 39.83
N GLU A 295 4.47 6.62 39.73
CA GLU A 295 3.45 6.54 40.78
C GLU A 295 2.97 5.10 41.00
N VAL A 296 2.78 4.35 39.92
CA VAL A 296 2.36 2.93 40.00
C VAL A 296 3.50 2.08 40.54
N PHE A 297 4.74 2.39 40.17
CA PHE A 297 5.91 1.69 40.69
C PHE A 297 6.17 1.98 42.17
N GLU A 298 6.02 3.21 42.63
CA GLU A 298 6.16 3.58 44.03
C GLU A 298 5.13 2.87 44.91
N ASP A 299 3.93 2.62 44.37
CA ASP A 299 2.86 1.89 45.07
C ASP A 299 2.90 0.37 44.84
N ILE A 300 3.93 -0.15 44.15
CA ILE A 300 3.91 -1.52 43.64
C ILE A 300 3.82 -2.60 44.72
N GLU A 301 4.34 -2.32 45.93
CA GLU A 301 4.29 -3.23 47.09
C GLU A 301 2.91 -3.25 47.78
N HIS A 302 2.04 -2.29 47.49
CA HIS A 302 0.70 -2.19 48.07
C HIS A 302 -0.38 -2.86 47.24
N TYR A 303 -0.10 -3.23 45.99
CA TYR A 303 -0.98 -4.09 45.22
C TYR A 303 -1.04 -5.48 45.85
N GLU A 304 -2.24 -5.98 46.09
CA GLU A 304 -2.45 -7.35 46.60
C GLU A 304 -2.45 -8.36 45.46
N GLU A 305 -2.71 -7.90 44.24
CA GLU A 305 -2.95 -8.73 43.08
C GLU A 305 -2.29 -8.11 41.84
N ILE A 306 -1.51 -8.90 41.10
CA ILE A 306 -0.97 -8.49 39.80
C ILE A 306 -1.47 -9.46 38.73
N VAL A 307 -2.12 -8.93 37.71
CA VAL A 307 -2.78 -9.70 36.66
C VAL A 307 -2.10 -9.48 35.32
N PHE A 308 -1.62 -10.55 34.71
CA PHE A 308 -0.93 -10.52 33.43
C PHE A 308 -1.83 -10.99 32.30
N TYR A 309 -1.88 -10.21 31.22
CA TYR A 309 -2.70 -10.48 30.04
C TYR A 309 -1.99 -11.30 28.96
N SER A 310 -0.66 -11.29 28.97
CA SER A 310 0.14 -11.98 27.97
C SER A 310 1.53 -12.34 28.49
N PRO A 311 2.24 -13.30 27.86
CA PRO A 311 3.65 -13.56 28.12
C PRO A 311 4.53 -12.31 27.97
N LYS A 312 4.19 -11.41 27.02
CA LYS A 312 4.90 -10.13 26.83
C LYS A 312 4.75 -9.21 28.04
N ALA A 313 3.56 -9.15 28.66
CA ALA A 313 3.33 -8.37 29.87
C ALA A 313 4.20 -8.85 31.03
N VAL A 314 4.34 -10.17 31.19
CA VAL A 314 5.23 -10.78 32.18
C VAL A 314 6.67 -10.34 31.97
N GLN A 315 7.16 -10.45 30.73
CA GLN A 315 8.53 -10.06 30.39
C GLN A 315 8.79 -8.57 30.67
N ALA A 316 7.88 -7.70 30.25
CA ALA A 316 8.00 -6.25 30.44
C ALA A 316 8.04 -5.88 31.92
N PHE A 317 7.19 -6.50 32.74
CA PHE A 317 7.20 -6.30 34.19
C PHE A 317 8.51 -6.71 34.83
N LEU A 318 9.01 -7.90 34.52
CA LEU A 318 10.27 -8.38 35.08
C LEU A 318 11.45 -7.49 34.67
N MET A 319 11.44 -6.97 33.44
CA MET A 319 12.44 -6.02 32.95
C MET A 319 12.41 -4.71 33.74
N GLU A 320 11.23 -4.09 33.90
CA GLU A 320 11.09 -2.85 34.68
C GLU A 320 11.47 -3.01 36.16
N ILE A 321 11.05 -4.10 36.80
CA ILE A 321 11.44 -4.40 38.19
C ILE A 321 12.97 -4.56 38.30
N GLY A 322 13.58 -5.23 37.33
CA GLY A 322 15.04 -5.41 37.29
C GLY A 322 15.80 -4.12 37.03
N GLU A 323 15.35 -3.28 36.09
CA GLU A 323 15.95 -1.99 35.76
C GLU A 323 15.89 -1.00 36.93
N ARG A 324 14.87 -1.12 37.78
CA ARG A 324 14.70 -0.31 38.99
C ARG A 324 15.29 -0.96 40.25
N GLU A 325 16.09 -2.01 40.07
CA GLU A 325 16.82 -2.73 41.13
C GLU A 325 15.93 -3.25 42.27
N MET A 326 14.65 -3.51 41.99
CA MET A 326 13.71 -4.00 42.99
C MET A 326 13.73 -5.53 43.05
N GLY A 327 13.80 -6.07 44.27
CA GLY A 327 13.75 -7.51 44.47
C GLY A 327 12.32 -8.02 44.35
N LEU A 328 12.03 -8.91 43.39
CA LEU A 328 10.70 -9.53 43.22
C LEU A 328 10.14 -10.21 44.48
N ARG A 329 10.99 -10.56 45.45
CA ARG A 329 10.59 -11.13 46.76
C ARG A 329 9.93 -10.12 47.70
N THR A 330 10.10 -8.81 47.46
CA THR A 330 9.46 -7.77 48.28
C THR A 330 7.98 -7.59 47.91
N LEU A 331 7.61 -8.00 46.69
CA LEU A 331 6.22 -8.03 46.25
C LEU A 331 5.44 -9.10 47.03
N LYS A 332 4.42 -8.66 47.77
CA LYS A 332 3.49 -9.53 48.49
C LYS A 332 2.26 -9.93 47.66
N ALA A 333 2.19 -9.43 46.43
CA ALA A 333 1.04 -9.63 45.57
C ALA A 333 0.92 -11.08 45.08
N CYS A 334 -0.32 -11.53 44.94
CA CYS A 334 -0.65 -12.76 44.23
C CYS A 334 -0.62 -12.52 42.72
N PHE A 335 0.03 -13.40 41.96
CA PHE A 335 0.10 -13.29 40.51
C PHE A 335 -0.99 -14.12 39.83
N TYR A 336 -1.68 -13.50 38.88
CA TYR A 336 -2.73 -14.10 38.07
C TYR A 336 -2.38 -14.00 36.59
N ALA A 337 -2.83 -14.99 35.81
CA ALA A 337 -2.64 -15.05 34.37
C ALA A 337 -4.00 -15.14 33.66
N LYS A 338 -4.14 -14.44 32.54
CA LYS A 338 -5.36 -14.47 31.72
C LYS A 338 -5.61 -15.83 31.06
N ASP A 339 -4.54 -16.54 30.73
CA ASP A 339 -4.55 -17.82 30.01
C ASP A 339 -3.37 -18.72 30.42
N ASP A 340 -3.38 -19.97 29.93
CA ASP A 340 -2.38 -20.98 30.24
C ASP A 340 -0.99 -20.64 29.68
N GLU A 341 -0.92 -19.92 28.57
CA GLU A 341 0.35 -19.48 27.98
C GLU A 341 1.04 -18.47 28.90
N THR A 342 0.30 -17.46 29.36
CA THR A 342 0.77 -16.46 30.32
C THR A 342 1.12 -17.10 31.67
N LYS A 343 0.33 -18.07 32.12
CA LYS A 343 0.61 -18.87 33.32
C LYS A 343 1.93 -19.62 33.20
N THR A 344 2.22 -20.17 32.03
CA THR A 344 3.48 -20.85 31.73
C THR A 344 4.65 -19.87 31.75
N ALA A 345 4.49 -18.67 31.17
CA ALA A 345 5.52 -17.63 31.21
C ALA A 345 5.90 -17.21 32.64
N LEU A 346 4.90 -17.00 33.52
CA LEU A 346 5.13 -16.68 34.94
C LEU A 346 5.82 -17.82 35.70
N ARG A 347 5.41 -19.07 35.45
CA ARG A 347 6.04 -20.25 36.06
C ARG A 347 7.50 -20.40 35.62
N ASN A 348 7.79 -20.16 34.35
CA ASN A 348 9.17 -20.17 33.82
C ASN A 348 10.03 -19.07 34.43
N ALA A 349 9.42 -17.93 34.80
CA ALA A 349 10.06 -16.87 35.58
C ALA A 349 10.21 -17.20 37.08
N GLY A 350 9.73 -18.37 37.53
CA GLY A 350 9.90 -18.85 38.91
C GLY A 350 8.80 -18.44 39.88
N HIS A 351 7.63 -18.00 39.39
CA HIS A 351 6.53 -17.51 40.22
C HIS A 351 5.38 -18.51 40.36
N LEU A 352 4.74 -18.51 41.54
CA LEU A 352 3.47 -19.21 41.77
C LEU A 352 2.34 -18.37 41.16
N VAL A 353 1.47 -19.03 40.39
CA VAL A 353 0.34 -18.38 39.72
C VAL A 353 -0.95 -18.93 40.31
N GLN A 354 -1.82 -18.03 40.76
CA GLN A 354 -3.15 -18.37 41.26
C GLN A 354 -4.09 -18.76 40.12
N ASP A 355 -5.08 -19.59 40.43
CA ASP A 355 -6.11 -19.96 39.44
C ASP A 355 -7.13 -18.83 39.26
N TRP A 356 -7.54 -18.62 38.00
CA TRP A 356 -8.54 -17.63 37.65
C TRP A 356 -9.93 -18.08 38.10
N VAL A 357 -10.62 -17.26 38.91
CA VAL A 357 -12.00 -17.51 39.35
C VAL A 357 -12.89 -16.40 38.81
N SER A 358 -13.93 -16.76 38.04
CA SER A 358 -14.79 -15.78 37.35
C SER A 358 -15.60 -14.88 38.28
N THR A 359 -15.82 -15.30 39.53
CA THR A 359 -16.53 -14.54 40.56
C THR A 359 -15.58 -13.80 41.52
N HIS A 360 -14.29 -13.74 41.20
CA HIS A 360 -13.29 -13.12 42.06
C HIS A 360 -13.47 -11.60 42.14
N GLU A 361 -13.51 -11.07 43.36
CA GLU A 361 -13.52 -9.63 43.61
C GLU A 361 -12.09 -9.11 43.71
N TRP A 362 -11.69 -8.28 42.75
CA TRP A 362 -10.35 -7.71 42.68
C TRP A 362 -10.15 -6.61 43.72
N LYS A 363 -9.06 -6.68 44.48
CA LYS A 363 -8.74 -5.71 45.54
C LYS A 363 -7.34 -5.17 45.33
N ARG A 364 -7.22 -3.85 45.11
CA ARG A 364 -5.93 -3.19 44.84
C ARG A 364 -5.13 -4.00 43.83
N ALA A 365 -5.73 -4.21 42.66
CA ALA A 365 -5.14 -5.00 41.59
C ALA A 365 -4.39 -4.10 40.61
N LEU A 366 -3.18 -4.52 40.21
CA LEU A 366 -2.45 -3.99 39.08
C LEU A 366 -2.63 -4.92 37.88
N VAL A 367 -3.17 -4.41 36.80
CA VAL A 367 -3.39 -5.18 35.57
C VAL A 367 -2.40 -4.73 34.51
N ILE A 368 -1.71 -5.70 33.91
CA ILE A 368 -0.61 -5.47 32.98
C ILE A 368 -0.93 -6.17 31.65
N GLY A 369 -0.91 -5.40 30.57
CA GLY A 369 -1.23 -5.89 29.23
C GLY A 369 -1.00 -4.84 28.15
N SER A 370 -1.20 -5.25 26.90
CA SER A 370 -1.20 -4.31 25.78
C SER A 370 -2.44 -3.42 25.76
N GLU A 371 -2.38 -2.31 25.03
CA GLU A 371 -3.53 -1.40 24.87
C GLU A 371 -4.78 -2.12 24.34
N ILE A 372 -4.63 -3.06 23.39
CA ILE A 372 -5.74 -3.87 22.86
C ILE A 372 -6.30 -4.82 23.94
N GLU A 373 -5.41 -5.48 24.69
CA GLU A 373 -5.79 -6.43 25.74
C GLU A 373 -6.59 -5.75 26.85
N LEU A 374 -6.19 -4.54 27.25
CA LEU A 374 -6.75 -3.80 28.37
C LEU A 374 -8.00 -2.96 28.04
N ASP A 375 -8.32 -2.80 26.76
CA ASP A 375 -9.56 -2.17 26.25
C ASP A 375 -10.75 -3.14 26.29
N GLN A 376 -10.50 -4.44 26.46
CA GLN A 376 -11.54 -5.43 26.71
C GLN A 376 -12.13 -5.25 28.12
N SER A 377 -13.45 -5.41 28.25
CA SER A 377 -14.22 -5.15 29.48
C SER A 377 -13.56 -5.74 30.73
N PHE A 378 -13.02 -4.86 31.57
CA PHE A 378 -12.25 -5.19 32.78
C PHE A 378 -12.98 -4.73 34.06
N PRO A 379 -12.71 -5.33 35.24
CA PRO A 379 -13.30 -4.94 36.52
C PRO A 379 -13.03 -3.46 36.79
N LEU A 380 -14.08 -2.74 37.17
CA LEU A 380 -14.17 -1.28 37.19
C LEU A 380 -13.23 -0.56 38.20
N GLN A 381 -12.32 -1.25 38.89
CA GLN A 381 -11.55 -0.70 40.03
C GLN A 381 -10.05 -1.04 40.08
N ALA A 382 -9.45 -1.58 39.01
CA ALA A 382 -8.02 -1.91 39.00
C ALA A 382 -7.15 -0.79 38.40
N THR A 383 -5.94 -0.62 38.94
CA THR A 383 -4.88 0.18 38.29
C THR A 383 -4.39 -0.56 37.06
N LYS A 384 -4.15 0.17 35.97
CA LYS A 384 -3.67 -0.40 34.71
C LYS A 384 -2.27 0.08 34.40
N TRP A 385 -1.42 -0.85 33.96
CA TRP A 385 -0.21 -0.54 33.24
C TRP A 385 -0.30 -1.12 31.82
N VAL A 386 -0.43 -0.23 30.84
CA VAL A 386 -0.23 -0.58 29.44
C VAL A 386 1.27 -0.75 29.26
N ASN A 387 1.76 -1.97 29.04
CA ASN A 387 3.20 -2.25 28.85
C ASN A 387 3.62 -2.25 27.37
N THR A 388 2.64 -2.38 26.49
CA THR A 388 2.82 -2.30 25.03
C THR A 388 1.69 -1.46 24.46
N ALA A 389 2.03 -0.32 23.87
CA ALA A 389 1.10 0.54 23.17
C ALA A 389 1.28 0.43 21.66
N GLN A 390 0.28 0.88 20.91
CA GLN A 390 0.30 0.84 19.46
C GLN A 390 0.30 2.23 18.86
N ARG A 391 0.92 2.36 17.69
CA ARG A 391 0.89 3.57 16.89
C ARG A 391 0.86 3.26 15.41
N VAL A 392 0.35 4.22 14.65
CA VAL A 392 0.25 4.16 13.20
C VAL A 392 1.19 5.21 12.62
N THR A 393 2.02 4.82 11.67
CA THR A 393 2.94 5.77 11.02
C THR A 393 2.18 6.69 10.07
N ASN A 394 2.68 7.90 9.85
CA ASN A 394 2.09 8.81 8.84
C ASN A 394 2.06 8.19 7.44
N GLY A 395 3.07 7.36 7.11
CA GLY A 395 3.12 6.57 5.89
C GLY A 395 1.96 5.61 5.73
N GLU A 396 1.64 4.89 6.80
CA GLU A 396 0.53 3.94 6.85
C GLU A 396 -0.82 4.64 6.68
N VAL A 397 -1.07 5.73 7.44
CA VAL A 397 -2.30 6.53 7.32
C VAL A 397 -2.46 7.06 5.89
N THR A 398 -1.39 7.62 5.33
CA THR A 398 -1.41 8.21 3.98
C THR A 398 -1.63 7.15 2.91
N ALA A 399 -0.99 5.99 3.03
CA ALA A 399 -1.14 4.87 2.11
C ALA A 399 -2.60 4.38 2.08
N LEU A 400 -3.18 4.07 3.23
CA LEU A 400 -4.54 3.55 3.34
C LEU A 400 -5.59 4.55 2.86
N SER A 401 -5.45 5.83 3.24
CA SER A 401 -6.35 6.89 2.77
C SER A 401 -6.37 6.95 1.24
N ARG A 402 -5.19 6.92 0.61
CA ARG A 402 -5.09 6.93 -0.86
C ARG A 402 -5.58 5.66 -1.51
N LEU A 403 -5.33 4.48 -0.94
CA LEU A 403 -5.87 3.21 -1.46
C LEU A 403 -7.40 3.27 -1.57
N MET A 404 -8.07 3.86 -0.58
CA MET A 404 -9.51 4.03 -0.52
C MET A 404 -10.03 5.17 -1.42
N GLU A 405 -9.42 6.35 -1.36
CA GLU A 405 -9.81 7.53 -2.16
C GLU A 405 -9.65 7.27 -3.67
N GLU A 406 -8.59 6.56 -4.07
CA GLU A 406 -8.26 6.30 -5.47
C GLU A 406 -8.84 4.97 -5.99
N GLY A 407 -9.65 4.27 -5.18
CA GLY A 407 -10.35 3.03 -5.56
C GLY A 407 -9.42 1.87 -5.91
N HIS A 408 -8.27 1.75 -5.22
CA HIS A 408 -7.36 0.60 -5.37
C HIS A 408 -7.85 -0.62 -4.62
N VAL A 409 -8.72 -0.44 -3.63
CA VAL A 409 -9.32 -1.50 -2.82
C VAL A 409 -10.82 -1.52 -3.06
N ASN A 410 -11.36 -2.72 -3.25
CA ASN A 410 -12.80 -2.97 -3.38
C ASN A 410 -13.29 -4.10 -2.46
N THR A 411 -12.38 -4.79 -1.77
CA THR A 411 -12.71 -5.88 -0.85
C THR A 411 -11.86 -5.75 0.43
N LEU A 412 -12.50 -5.92 1.59
CA LEU A 412 -11.84 -6.12 2.89
C LEU A 412 -12.00 -7.59 3.31
N ILE A 413 -10.90 -8.25 3.68
CA ILE A 413 -10.91 -9.60 4.25
C ILE A 413 -10.39 -9.53 5.68
N ILE A 414 -11.18 -10.02 6.62
CA ILE A 414 -10.79 -10.21 8.03
C ILE A 414 -10.85 -11.70 8.36
N THR A 415 -9.71 -12.26 8.76
CA THR A 415 -9.49 -13.70 8.96
C THR A 415 -9.81 -14.18 10.37
N ASN A 416 -9.87 -13.29 11.35
CA ASN A 416 -10.18 -13.63 12.75
C ASN A 416 -10.53 -12.38 13.57
N GLU A 417 -10.90 -12.60 14.83
CA GLU A 417 -11.25 -11.51 15.77
C GLU A 417 -10.08 -10.55 16.03
N ASN A 418 -8.84 -11.05 16.09
CA ASN A 418 -7.67 -10.22 16.37
C ASN A 418 -7.38 -9.23 15.23
N GLU A 419 -7.52 -9.64 13.98
CA GLU A 419 -7.40 -8.72 12.84
C GLU A 419 -8.54 -7.69 12.80
N ALA A 420 -9.76 -8.07 13.20
CA ALA A 420 -10.85 -7.11 13.40
C ALA A 420 -10.47 -6.06 14.46
N GLN A 421 -9.90 -6.49 15.59
CA GLN A 421 -9.46 -5.60 16.66
C GLN A 421 -8.34 -4.65 16.21
N LYS A 422 -7.38 -5.12 15.40
CA LYS A 422 -6.34 -4.27 14.82
C LYS A 422 -6.92 -3.21 13.90
N LEU A 423 -7.90 -3.57 13.08
CA LEU A 423 -8.58 -2.61 12.23
C LEU A 423 -9.34 -1.56 13.08
N ILE A 424 -10.02 -1.98 14.14
CA ILE A 424 -10.68 -1.07 15.10
C ILE A 424 -9.66 -0.12 15.75
N ALA A 425 -8.53 -0.66 16.23
CA ALA A 425 -7.46 0.13 16.83
C ALA A 425 -6.89 1.15 15.83
N PHE A 426 -6.70 0.77 14.57
CA PHE A 426 -6.32 1.70 13.51
C PHE A 426 -7.30 2.87 13.37
N PHE A 427 -8.61 2.62 13.33
CA PHE A 427 -9.61 3.70 13.25
C PHE A 427 -9.61 4.59 14.48
N LYS A 428 -9.46 4.02 15.69
CA LYS A 428 -9.34 4.78 16.93
C LYS A 428 -8.11 5.69 16.94
N LEU A 429 -6.94 5.15 16.58
CA LEU A 429 -5.67 5.87 16.59
C LEU A 429 -5.59 6.97 15.52
N THR A 430 -6.28 6.79 14.40
CA THR A 430 -6.23 7.72 13.26
C THR A 430 -7.39 8.71 13.23
N GLY A 431 -8.46 8.44 13.98
CA GLY A 431 -9.71 9.21 13.93
C GLY A 431 -10.45 9.11 12.59
N GLN A 432 -10.08 8.15 11.72
CA GLN A 432 -10.73 7.96 10.43
C GLN A 432 -12.16 7.41 10.59
N SER A 433 -13.07 7.88 9.75
CA SER A 433 -14.44 7.37 9.71
C SER A 433 -14.51 6.07 8.91
N THR A 434 -15.27 5.11 9.44
CA THR A 434 -15.59 3.83 8.76
C THR A 434 -16.68 3.95 7.71
N ALA A 435 -17.45 5.05 7.71
CA ALA A 435 -18.62 5.23 6.83
C ALA A 435 -18.28 5.22 5.34
N GLU A 436 -17.08 5.69 4.97
CA GLU A 436 -16.62 5.61 3.58
C GLU A 436 -16.26 4.19 3.16
N TRP A 437 -15.80 3.36 4.10
CA TRP A 437 -15.36 2.00 3.83
C TRP A 437 -16.54 1.07 3.67
N SER A 438 -17.56 1.19 4.53
CA SER A 438 -18.79 0.37 4.47
C SER A 438 -19.52 0.48 3.12
N ASN A 439 -19.45 1.65 2.47
CA ASN A 439 -20.13 1.89 1.20
C ASN A 439 -19.32 1.49 -0.03
N LYS A 440 -17.99 1.34 0.10
CA LYS A 440 -17.08 1.12 -1.03
C LYS A 440 -16.52 -0.31 -1.07
N LEU A 441 -16.52 -1.01 0.05
CA LEU A 441 -15.87 -2.32 0.18
C LEU A 441 -16.92 -3.42 0.31
N ARG A 442 -16.69 -4.50 -0.41
CA ARG A 442 -17.23 -5.81 -0.04
C ARG A 442 -16.46 -6.32 1.18
N VAL A 443 -17.13 -6.69 2.26
CA VAL A 443 -16.52 -7.18 3.49
C VAL A 443 -16.72 -8.69 3.61
N ILE A 444 -15.62 -9.43 3.66
CA ILE A 444 -15.61 -10.88 3.88
C ILE A 444 -14.93 -11.15 5.23
N CYS A 445 -15.63 -11.88 6.11
CA CYS A 445 -15.11 -12.27 7.41
C CYS A 445 -15.01 -13.78 7.53
N MET A 446 -14.08 -14.26 8.33
CA MET A 446 -14.02 -15.66 8.77
C MET A 446 -14.50 -15.73 10.22
N GLY A 447 -15.60 -16.44 10.44
CA GLY A 447 -16.21 -16.64 11.74
C GLY A 447 -17.12 -15.52 12.25
N PRO A 448 -18.05 -15.85 13.15
CA PRO A 448 -19.00 -14.90 13.73
C PRO A 448 -18.36 -13.90 14.69
N ALA A 449 -17.27 -14.26 15.37
CA ALA A 449 -16.58 -13.38 16.31
C ALA A 449 -15.98 -12.15 15.61
N ALA A 450 -15.28 -12.37 14.49
CA ALA A 450 -14.72 -11.30 13.66
C ALA A 450 -15.81 -10.39 13.10
N SER A 451 -16.89 -10.98 12.57
CA SER A 451 -18.04 -10.24 12.04
C SER A 451 -18.71 -9.36 13.09
N LYS A 452 -18.90 -9.88 14.31
CA LYS A 452 -19.46 -9.12 15.43
C LYS A 452 -18.59 -7.92 15.79
N ARG A 453 -17.27 -8.07 15.82
CA ARG A 453 -16.34 -6.95 16.09
C ARG A 453 -16.39 -5.86 15.04
N LEU A 454 -16.42 -6.22 13.76
CA LEU A 454 -16.52 -5.22 12.69
C LEU A 454 -17.84 -4.44 12.75
N ALA A 455 -18.93 -5.10 13.16
CA ALA A 455 -20.22 -4.43 13.34
C ALA A 455 -20.18 -3.34 14.43
N GLU A 456 -19.32 -3.45 15.45
CA GLU A 456 -19.14 -2.42 16.50
C GLU A 456 -18.66 -1.08 15.91
N ILE A 457 -17.97 -1.10 14.77
CA ILE A 457 -17.49 0.09 14.06
C ILE A 457 -18.27 0.37 12.76
N GLY A 458 -19.43 -0.28 12.57
CA GLY A 458 -20.30 -0.04 11.42
C GLY A 458 -19.86 -0.71 10.11
N LEU A 459 -18.89 -1.62 10.15
CA LEU A 459 -18.50 -2.45 9.01
C LEU A 459 -19.26 -3.78 9.06
N ILE A 460 -20.28 -3.92 8.22
CA ILE A 460 -21.11 -5.13 8.17
C ILE A 460 -20.52 -6.10 7.15
N ALA A 461 -20.35 -7.36 7.54
CA ALA A 461 -19.87 -8.40 6.63
C ALA A 461 -20.93 -8.77 5.59
N ASP A 462 -20.59 -8.71 4.30
CA ASP A 462 -21.43 -9.23 3.22
C ASP A 462 -21.43 -10.76 3.20
N HIS A 463 -20.29 -11.35 3.56
CA HIS A 463 -20.13 -12.80 3.67
C HIS A 463 -19.36 -13.17 4.93
N VAL A 464 -19.88 -14.16 5.67
CA VAL A 464 -19.21 -14.78 6.81
C VAL A 464 -18.91 -16.23 6.44
N LEU A 465 -17.63 -16.53 6.28
CA LEU A 465 -17.10 -17.87 6.02
C LEU A 465 -16.85 -18.62 7.33
N ASP A 466 -16.59 -19.93 7.25
CA ASP A 466 -16.19 -20.72 8.40
C ASP A 466 -14.82 -20.25 8.93
N GLU A 467 -14.60 -20.34 10.24
CA GLU A 467 -13.34 -19.95 10.87
C GLU A 467 -12.13 -20.72 10.33
N LYS A 468 -12.36 -21.94 9.84
CA LYS A 468 -11.32 -22.82 9.27
C LYS A 468 -11.30 -22.80 7.75
N SER A 469 -11.97 -21.82 7.12
CA SER A 469 -12.00 -21.73 5.67
C SER A 469 -10.59 -21.63 5.07
N THR A 470 -10.35 -22.49 4.09
CA THR A 470 -9.11 -22.60 3.34
C THR A 470 -8.95 -21.43 2.36
N PRO A 471 -7.72 -21.15 1.87
CA PRO A 471 -7.50 -20.16 0.81
C PRO A 471 -8.36 -20.40 -0.44
N LYS A 472 -8.73 -21.66 -0.71
CA LYS A 472 -9.62 -22.03 -1.82
C LYS A 472 -11.06 -21.55 -1.60
N GLU A 473 -11.59 -21.66 -0.39
CA GLU A 473 -12.94 -21.19 -0.06
C GLU A 473 -13.01 -19.66 -0.08
N ILE A 474 -11.96 -18.98 0.41
CA ILE A 474 -11.80 -17.53 0.28
C ILE A 474 -11.80 -17.13 -1.21
N THR A 475 -11.07 -17.87 -2.05
CA THR A 475 -11.02 -17.63 -3.50
C THR A 475 -12.40 -17.77 -4.14
N LEU A 476 -13.19 -18.79 -3.76
CA LEU A 476 -14.53 -18.99 -4.29
C LEU A 476 -15.45 -17.82 -3.92
N ALA A 477 -15.42 -17.36 -2.67
CA ALA A 477 -16.18 -16.20 -2.24
C ALA A 477 -15.79 -14.92 -3.00
N LEU A 478 -14.51 -14.76 -3.37
CA LEU A 478 -14.06 -13.63 -4.19
C LEU A 478 -14.48 -13.72 -5.66
N ALA A 479 -14.68 -14.95 -6.15
CA ALA A 479 -14.94 -15.27 -7.55
C ALA A 479 -16.42 -15.21 -7.95
N ASP A 480 -17.36 -14.83 -7.08
CA ASP A 480 -18.82 -14.77 -7.37
C ASP A 480 -19.25 -13.86 -8.55
N ASN A 481 -18.31 -13.22 -9.26
CA ASN A 481 -18.54 -12.54 -10.55
C ASN A 481 -18.00 -13.30 -11.78
N VAL A 482 -17.42 -14.49 -11.59
CA VAL A 482 -16.94 -15.34 -12.68
C VAL A 482 -18.13 -16.18 -13.13
N VAL A 483 -18.83 -15.71 -14.16
CA VAL A 483 -19.51 -16.62 -15.09
C VAL A 483 -18.46 -17.66 -15.47
N LEU A 484 -18.59 -18.86 -14.90
CA LEU A 484 -17.86 -20.04 -15.35
C LEU A 484 -18.14 -20.13 -16.84
N ALA A 485 -17.17 -19.72 -17.66
CA ALA A 485 -17.14 -20.06 -19.07
C ALA A 485 -17.12 -21.59 -19.11
N LYS A 486 -18.32 -22.17 -19.23
CA LYS A 486 -18.51 -23.58 -19.53
C LYS A 486 -17.71 -23.86 -20.81
N GLY A 487 -16.93 -24.93 -20.75
CA GLY A 487 -15.98 -25.28 -21.79
C GLY A 487 -16.57 -25.36 -23.20
N SER A 488 -15.70 -25.05 -24.15
CA SER A 488 -15.60 -25.74 -25.44
C SER A 488 -14.12 -25.79 -25.81
#